data_AF-A0A9D7SM64-F1
#
_entry.id   AF-A0A9D7SM64-F1
#
_cell.length_a   1.000
_cell.length_b   1.000
_cell.length_c   1.000
_cell.angle_alpha   90.00
_cell.angle_beta   90.00
_cell.angle_gamma   90.00
#
_symmetry.space_group_name_H-M   'P 1'
#
loop_
_entity.id
_entity.type
_entity.pdbx_description
1 polymer ?
#
loop_
_entity_poly.entity_id
_entity_poly.type
_entity_poly.pdbx_seq_one_letter_code
_entity_poly.pdbx_strand_id
1 'polypeptide(L)'
;MNFPAVTARVTLHGFPDLGLGGGNRPTLDLGLPAGGLTGRTVLLALLDRFGATVEPVLGRARDAAHGVNSIHLFANDKAIVDIDETLDGCVDGEGRIDVLLILVRPIAGG
;
A
#
# COMPACT_ATOMS: atom_id res chain seq x y z
N MET A 1 15.94 17.58 -7.40
CA MET A 1 15.49 16.69 -6.31
C MET A 1 13.99 16.85 -6.22
N ASN A 2 13.23 15.82 -6.61
CA ASN A 2 11.77 15.85 -6.50
C ASN A 2 11.45 15.49 -5.05
N PHE A 3 11.14 16.50 -4.21
CA PHE A 3 10.66 16.22 -2.86
C PHE A 3 9.36 15.42 -2.98
N PRO A 4 9.12 14.39 -2.14
CA PRO A 4 7.84 13.74 -2.11
C PRO A 4 6.78 14.80 -1.78
N ALA A 5 5.86 14.99 -2.70
CA ALA A 5 4.85 16.03 -2.58
C ALA A 5 3.65 15.55 -1.74
N VAL A 6 3.51 14.23 -1.59
CA VAL A 6 2.53 13.60 -0.70
C VAL A 6 3.24 12.62 0.24
N THR A 7 2.88 12.66 1.53
CA THR A 7 3.35 11.70 2.53
C THR A 7 2.26 10.66 2.78
N ALA A 8 2.51 9.42 2.41
CA ALA A 8 1.59 8.31 2.64
C ALA A 8 2.01 7.48 3.84
N ARG A 9 1.11 7.35 4.82
CA ARG A 9 1.29 6.51 5.98
C ARG A 9 0.62 5.18 5.74
N VAL A 10 1.40 4.15 5.43
CA VAL A 10 0.90 2.82 5.06
C VAL A 10 0.95 1.88 6.26
N THR A 11 -0.21 1.41 6.70
CA THR A 11 -0.31 0.36 7.72
C THR A 11 -0.54 -0.99 7.06
N LEU A 12 0.30 -1.97 7.41
CA LEU A 12 0.15 -3.35 6.93
C LEU A 12 -0.57 -4.19 7.99
N HIS A 13 -1.74 -4.73 7.65
CA HIS A 13 -2.55 -5.57 8.54
C HIS A 13 -2.70 -6.98 7.97
N GLY A 14 -2.47 -8.00 8.81
CA GLY A 14 -2.50 -9.41 8.38
C GLY A 14 -1.25 -9.88 7.63
N PHE A 15 -0.27 -9.00 7.44
CA PHE A 15 1.05 -9.34 6.90
C PHE A 15 1.85 -10.10 7.97
N PRO A 16 2.69 -11.08 7.57
CA PRO A 16 3.64 -11.70 8.49
C PRO A 16 4.62 -10.65 9.03
N ASP A 17 5.32 -10.96 10.13
CA ASP A 17 6.37 -10.06 10.62
C ASP A 17 7.45 -9.92 9.56
N LEU A 18 7.51 -8.73 8.95
CA LEU A 18 8.45 -8.42 7.87
C LEU A 18 9.77 -7.83 8.43
N GLY A 19 9.93 -7.75 9.76
CA GLY A 19 11.10 -7.09 10.36
C GLY A 19 11.15 -5.58 10.11
N LEU A 20 10.03 -4.95 9.74
CA LEU A 20 9.92 -3.51 9.48
C LEU A 20 9.68 -2.67 10.75
N GLY A 21 9.71 -3.31 11.93
CA GLY A 21 9.37 -2.68 13.21
C GLY A 21 7.85 -2.52 13.39
N GLY A 22 7.35 -2.54 14.63
CA GLY A 22 5.90 -2.39 14.91
C GLY A 22 5.09 -3.68 15.08
N GLY A 23 5.76 -4.85 15.14
CA GLY A 23 5.13 -6.14 15.43
C GLY A 23 4.09 -6.54 14.38
N ASN A 24 2.90 -6.97 14.81
CA ASN A 24 1.86 -7.50 13.91
C ASN A 24 1.18 -6.45 13.00
N ARG A 25 1.50 -5.15 13.14
CA ARG A 25 0.96 -4.06 12.31
C ARG A 25 2.01 -2.96 12.11
N PRO A 26 3.01 -3.18 11.25
CA PRO A 26 3.96 -2.13 10.93
C PRO A 26 3.24 -0.99 10.20
N THR A 27 3.58 0.24 10.57
CA THR A 27 3.16 1.45 9.86
C THR A 27 4.40 2.12 9.26
N LEU A 28 4.35 2.41 7.97
CA LEU A 28 5.48 2.84 7.14
C LEU A 28 5.17 4.18 6.51
N ASP A 29 6.08 5.14 6.60
CA ASP A 29 5.96 6.41 5.88
C ASP A 29 6.60 6.30 4.49
N LEU A 30 5.83 6.66 3.46
CA LEU A 30 6.24 6.69 2.07
C LEU A 30 6.14 8.11 1.52
N GLY A 31 7.11 8.48 0.70
CA GLY A 31 7.00 9.66 -0.12
C GLY A 31 6.42 9.29 -1.48
N LEU A 32 5.34 9.96 -1.89
CA LEU A 32 4.68 9.74 -3.17
C LEU A 32 4.73 11.01 -4.04
N PRO A 33 4.69 10.87 -5.38
CA PRO A 33 4.55 12.01 -6.28
C PRO A 33 3.18 12.70 -6.11
N ALA A 34 3.12 14.00 -6.37
CA ALA A 34 1.84 14.71 -6.42
C ALA A 34 1.13 14.45 -7.75
N GLY A 35 -0.17 14.15 -7.67
CA GLY A 35 -1.04 13.95 -8.82
C GLY A 35 -0.91 12.55 -9.42
N GLY A 36 -2.05 11.98 -9.83
CA GLY A 36 -2.09 10.64 -10.43
C GLY A 36 -1.80 9.54 -9.40
N LEU A 37 -2.09 9.82 -8.12
CA LEU A 37 -1.97 8.82 -7.07
C LEU A 37 -3.01 7.74 -7.29
N THR A 38 -2.58 6.49 -7.28
CA THR A 38 -3.45 5.31 -7.34
C THR A 38 -2.97 4.29 -6.32
N GLY A 39 -3.79 3.29 -6.03
CA GLY A 39 -3.35 2.15 -5.21
C GLY A 39 -2.09 1.49 -5.78
N ARG A 40 -1.97 1.44 -7.12
CA ARG A 40 -0.79 0.91 -7.81
C ARG A 40 0.46 1.71 -7.47
N THR A 41 0.37 3.04 -7.50
CA THR A 41 1.49 3.92 -7.15
C THR A 41 1.96 3.68 -5.72
N VAL A 42 1.05 3.46 -4.77
CA VAL A 42 1.39 3.12 -3.38
C VAL A 42 2.11 1.78 -3.28
N LEU A 43 1.61 0.74 -3.94
CA LEU A 43 2.26 -0.58 -3.92
C LEU A 43 3.65 -0.56 -4.57
N LEU A 44 3.81 0.15 -5.68
CA LEU A 44 5.10 0.30 -6.33
C LEU A 44 6.08 1.06 -5.43
N ALA A 45 5.64 2.11 -4.73
CA ALA A 45 6.50 2.84 -3.79
C ALA A 45 6.92 1.98 -2.58
N LEU A 46 6.04 1.09 -2.09
CA LEU A 46 6.41 0.10 -1.06
C LEU A 46 7.47 -0.87 -1.56
N LEU A 47 7.29 -1.40 -2.77
CA LEU A 47 8.25 -2.33 -3.39
C LEU A 47 9.59 -1.65 -3.69
N ASP A 48 9.58 -0.38 -4.11
CA ASP A 48 10.79 0.38 -4.36
C ASP A 48 11.58 0.62 -3.06
N ARG A 49 10.89 1.03 -1.98
CA ARG A 49 11.54 1.39 -0.72
C ARG A 49 11.89 0.19 0.17
N PHE A 50 11.06 -0.85 0.18
CA PHE A 50 11.16 -1.99 1.09
C PHE A 50 11.28 -3.33 0.35
N GLY A 51 11.63 -3.31 -0.95
CA GLY A 51 11.59 -4.43 -1.90
C GLY A 51 11.81 -5.81 -1.30
N ALA A 52 13.03 -6.16 -0.90
CA ALA A 52 13.35 -7.50 -0.38
C ALA A 52 12.48 -7.96 0.79
N THR A 53 11.95 -7.01 1.56
CA THR A 53 11.15 -7.24 2.74
C THR A 53 9.67 -7.46 2.41
N VAL A 54 9.12 -6.70 1.46
CA VAL A 54 7.68 -6.76 1.12
C VAL A 54 7.40 -7.60 -0.13
N GLU A 55 8.40 -7.86 -0.98
CA GLU A 55 8.32 -8.68 -2.20
C GLU A 55 7.65 -10.05 -2.01
N PRO A 56 7.92 -10.85 -0.96
CA PRO A 56 7.26 -12.15 -0.81
C PRO A 56 5.73 -12.05 -0.68
N VAL A 57 5.20 -10.89 -0.29
CA VAL A 57 3.76 -10.66 -0.13
C VAL A 57 3.18 -9.75 -1.23
N LEU A 58 3.87 -8.65 -1.54
CA LEU A 58 3.45 -7.63 -2.52
C LEU A 58 4.03 -7.85 -3.92
N GLY A 59 5.07 -8.67 -4.09
CA GLY A 59 5.72 -8.92 -5.37
C GLY A 59 4.78 -9.53 -6.40
N ARG A 60 3.77 -10.30 -5.97
CA ARG A 60 2.70 -10.80 -6.85
C ARG A 60 1.71 -9.71 -7.28
N ALA A 61 1.55 -8.64 -6.50
CA ALA A 61 0.71 -7.50 -6.87
C ALA A 61 1.35 -6.64 -7.98
N ARG A 62 2.67 -6.76 -8.19
CA ARG A 62 3.39 -6.18 -9.35
C ARG A 62 2.98 -6.87 -10.66
N ASP A 63 2.65 -8.15 -10.62
CA ASP A 63 2.15 -8.92 -11.75
C ASP A 63 0.64 -8.65 -11.92
N ALA A 64 0.36 -7.51 -12.53
CA ALA A 64 -0.91 -6.78 -12.57
C ALA A 64 -2.12 -7.49 -13.22
N ALA A 65 -2.12 -8.82 -13.34
CA ALA A 65 -3.23 -9.60 -13.90
C ALA A 65 -3.95 -10.51 -12.87
N HIS A 66 -3.31 -10.88 -11.75
CA HIS A 66 -3.87 -11.91 -10.85
C HIS A 66 -3.71 -11.66 -9.34
N GLY A 67 -2.93 -10.65 -8.91
CA GLY A 67 -2.37 -10.60 -7.55
C GLY A 67 -3.08 -9.77 -6.48
N VAL A 68 -4.11 -8.97 -6.81
CA VAL A 68 -4.69 -8.01 -5.85
C VAL A 68 -5.94 -8.56 -5.12
N ASN A 69 -6.48 -9.70 -5.52
CA ASN A 69 -7.68 -10.29 -4.88
C ASN A 69 -7.51 -10.63 -3.40
N SER A 70 -6.26 -10.72 -2.92
CA SER A 70 -5.93 -11.03 -1.53
C SER A 70 -5.52 -9.79 -0.74
N ILE A 71 -5.58 -8.58 -1.31
CA ILE A 71 -5.20 -7.35 -0.62
C ILE A 71 -6.34 -6.35 -0.73
N HIS A 72 -6.96 -6.02 0.39
CA HIS A 72 -7.86 -4.88 0.46
C HIS A 72 -7.07 -3.63 0.75
N LEU A 73 -7.34 -2.57 -0.03
CA LEU A 73 -6.74 -1.26 0.14
C LEU A 73 -7.81 -0.30 0.64
N PHE A 74 -7.48 0.48 1.67
CA PHE A 74 -8.28 1.59 2.14
C PHE A 74 -7.43 2.85 2.14
N ALA A 75 -8.01 3.97 1.71
CA ALA A 75 -7.40 5.30 1.76
C ALA A 75 -8.30 6.23 2.59
N ASN A 76 -7.80 6.77 3.70
CA ASN A 76 -8.59 7.58 4.66
C ASN A 76 -9.98 6.98 4.93
N ASP A 77 -10.02 5.70 5.31
CA ASP A 77 -11.23 4.90 5.59
C ASP A 77 -12.12 4.56 4.38
N LYS A 78 -11.83 5.06 3.18
CA LYS A 78 -12.51 4.67 1.94
C LYS A 78 -11.92 3.38 1.38
N ALA A 79 -12.76 2.37 1.19
CA ALA A 79 -12.37 1.14 0.49
C ALA A 79 -12.09 1.42 -1.00
N ILE A 80 -10.94 0.98 -1.48
CA ILE A 80 -10.51 1.11 -2.87
C ILE A 80 -10.67 -0.24 -3.55
N VAL A 81 -11.62 -0.31 -4.46
CA VAL A 81 -12.00 -1.56 -5.14
C VAL A 81 -11.11 -1.81 -6.36
N ASP A 82 -10.72 -0.74 -7.04
CA ASP A 82 -9.86 -0.78 -8.21
C ASP A 82 -8.51 -0.13 -7.89
N ILE A 83 -7.43 -0.86 -8.10
CA ILE A 83 -6.07 -0.40 -7.76
C ILE A 83 -5.60 0.79 -8.63
N ASP A 84 -6.22 0.99 -9.78
CA ASP A 84 -5.99 2.11 -10.69
C ASP A 84 -6.96 3.28 -10.42
N GLU A 85 -7.87 3.15 -9.44
CA GLU A 85 -8.68 4.28 -8.96
C GLU A 85 -7.78 5.39 -8.40
N THR A 86 -8.12 6.64 -8.70
CA THR A 86 -7.40 7.80 -8.18
C THR A 86 -7.63 8.00 -6.69
N LEU A 87 -6.53 8.20 -5.96
CA LEU A 87 -6.47 8.51 -4.54
C LEU A 87 -6.22 10.00 -4.28
N ASP A 88 -6.09 10.83 -5.31
CA ASP A 88 -5.77 12.26 -5.15
C ASP A 88 -6.83 12.99 -4.31
N GLY A 89 -8.11 12.58 -4.42
CA GLY A 89 -9.20 13.09 -3.58
C GLY A 89 -9.19 12.60 -2.13
N CYS A 90 -8.31 11.66 -1.79
CA CYS A 90 -8.08 11.17 -0.43
C CYS A 90 -6.87 11.84 0.22
N VAL A 91 -6.16 12.74 -0.47
CA VAL A 91 -5.06 13.49 0.13
C VAL A 91 -5.64 14.65 0.95
N ASP A 92 -5.17 14.80 2.19
CA ASP A 92 -5.61 15.88 3.07
C ASP A 92 -4.98 17.25 2.69
N GLY A 93 -5.41 18.31 3.37
CA GLY A 93 -4.92 19.67 3.13
C GLY A 93 -3.44 19.89 3.48
N GLU A 94 -2.79 18.95 4.15
CA GLU A 94 -1.36 18.96 4.46
C GLU A 94 -0.54 18.09 3.48
N GLY A 95 -1.18 17.49 2.47
CA GLY A 95 -0.51 16.60 1.54
C GLY A 95 -0.22 15.22 2.13
N ARG A 96 -1.08 14.72 3.04
CA ARG A 96 -0.93 13.40 3.64
C ARG A 96 -2.09 12.48 3.26
N ILE A 97 -1.82 11.18 3.31
CA ILE A 97 -2.81 10.14 3.09
C ILE A 97 -2.52 8.94 3.98
N ASP A 98 -3.52 8.46 4.70
CA ASP A 98 -3.43 7.22 5.46
C ASP A 98 -3.93 6.07 4.58
N VAL A 99 -3.06 5.08 4.39
CA VAL A 99 -3.37 3.88 3.61
C VAL A 99 -3.32 2.67 4.51
N LEU A 100 -4.38 1.86 4.48
CA LEU A 100 -4.41 0.57 5.15
C LEU A 100 -4.43 -0.53 4.10
N LEU A 101 -3.41 -1.39 4.15
CA LEU A 101 -3.35 -2.61 3.36
C LEU A 101 -3.70 -3.79 4.25
N ILE A 102 -4.74 -4.52 3.89
CA ILE A 102 -5.15 -5.74 4.59
C ILE A 102 -4.88 -6.93 3.71
N LEU A 103 -3.93 -7.77 4.12
CA LEU A 103 -3.72 -9.06 3.47
C LEU A 103 -4.81 -10.03 3.93
N VAL A 104 -5.76 -10.30 3.05
CA VAL A 104 -6.72 -11.38 3.20
C VAL A 104 -6.08 -12.61 2.59
N ARG A 105 -5.58 -13.53 3.45
CA ARG A 105 -5.07 -14.82 2.99
C ARG A 105 -6.11 -15.42 2.03
N PRO A 106 -5.72 -15.91 0.83
CA PRO A 106 -6.59 -16.88 0.18
C PRO A 106 -6.81 -17.97 1.21
N ILE A 107 -8.08 -18.32 1.44
CA ILE A 107 -8.44 -19.46 2.28
C ILE A 107 -7.78 -20.67 1.62
N ALA A 108 -6.60 -21.05 2.10
CA ALA A 108 -6.10 -22.39 1.92
C ALA A 108 -6.93 -23.25 2.87
N GLY A 109 -8.04 -23.78 2.36
CA GLY A 109 -8.89 -24.72 3.06
C GLY A 109 -10.16 -24.94 2.24
N GLY A 110 -10.43 -26.10 1.68
CA GLY A 110 -9.72 -27.39 1.62
C GLY A 110 -10.46 -28.25 0.60
#